data_AF-A0A9W9LB39-F1
#
_entry.id   AF-A0A9W9LB39-F1
#
_cell.length_a   1.000
_cell.length_b   1.000
_cell.length_c   1.000
_cell.angle_alpha   90.00
_cell.angle_beta   90.00
_cell.angle_gamma   90.00
#
_symmetry.space_group_name_H-M   'P 1'
#
loop_
_entity.id
_entity.type
_entity.pdbx_description
1 polymer ?
#
loop_
_entity_poly.entity_id
_entity_poly.type
_entity_poly.pdbx_seq_one_letter_code
_entity_poly.pdbx_strand_id
1 'polypeptide(L)'
;MAFDLLSGSSDPPFSTERQHIAIAEVVIYSLIHLVQFSTRYMQEQRYWHHNENKGVGRCTFYSWCSMIGLLSQIRIADAALVLATSHPNKSQLIADSALRSVGLSPLLFEVSLVMLRWYDKRVPYIRRIICAMGRTNADTIPPSSGQSGEIGPGNSKWTQRTRFALHSFRFPVFIAIIMAVVGGCIDIPALGIAGCSVLLVTFVYVCCLVGWLAVTSREILPASVHRAVLITLSTLPFFLVRIIYLLLGKYGSAKFNPTTGDISTFIGMGSLMEILIVILLLTARGTAEPVRLFGDFGPTAYNDLESPED
;
A
#
# COMPACT_ATOMS: atom_id res chain seq x y z
N MET A 1 38.28 26.32 -0.24
CA MET A 1 38.10 24.85 -0.16
C MET A 1 37.99 24.33 -1.59
N ALA A 2 39.09 24.34 -2.33
CA ALA A 2 40.00 23.19 -2.53
C ALA A 2 39.32 22.08 -3.35
N PHE A 3 39.24 22.32 -4.67
CA PHE A 3 38.91 21.37 -5.73
C PHE A 3 40.22 20.72 -6.20
N ASP A 4 40.68 19.69 -5.51
CA ASP A 4 41.84 18.87 -5.92
C ASP A 4 41.47 17.38 -5.76
N LEU A 5 40.67 16.82 -6.66
CA LEU A 5 40.44 15.37 -6.78
C LEU A 5 40.05 14.98 -8.22
N LEU A 6 40.84 15.40 -9.22
CA LEU A 6 40.89 14.76 -10.54
C LEU A 6 42.07 13.78 -10.60
N SER A 7 42.15 12.88 -9.62
CA SER A 7 42.95 11.66 -9.76
C SER A 7 42.03 10.64 -10.42
N GLY A 8 42.43 10.17 -11.61
CA GLY A 8 41.76 9.10 -12.33
C GLY A 8 41.75 7.83 -11.49
N SER A 9 40.71 7.68 -10.69
CA SER A 9 40.33 6.43 -10.06
C SER A 9 39.84 5.52 -11.18
N SER A 10 40.65 4.55 -11.56
CA SER A 10 40.18 3.36 -12.26
C SER A 10 39.27 2.61 -11.28
N ASP A 11 38.04 3.08 -11.15
CA ASP A 11 37.02 2.45 -10.32
C ASP A 11 36.87 1.01 -10.82
N PRO A 12 37.00 0.01 -9.94
CA PRO A 12 36.91 -1.38 -10.34
C PRO A 12 35.56 -1.62 -11.02
N PRO A 13 35.52 -2.48 -12.07
CA PRO A 13 34.26 -2.86 -12.69
C PRO A 13 33.29 -3.34 -11.62
N PHE A 14 32.02 -2.98 -11.78
CA PHE A 14 30.93 -3.33 -10.86
C PHE A 14 31.13 -4.73 -10.26
N SER A 15 31.06 -4.85 -8.93
CA SER A 15 31.19 -6.16 -8.29
C SER A 15 30.04 -7.06 -8.77
N THR A 16 30.38 -8.27 -9.19
CA THR A 16 29.44 -9.32 -9.61
C THR A 16 28.27 -9.47 -8.64
N GLU A 17 28.52 -9.20 -7.35
CA GLU A 17 27.54 -9.14 -6.28
C GLU A 17 26.39 -8.15 -6.56
N ARG A 18 26.67 -6.90 -6.95
CA ARG A 18 25.64 -5.88 -7.25
C ARG A 18 24.74 -6.30 -8.41
N GLN A 19 25.28 -6.98 -9.42
CA GLN A 19 24.48 -7.51 -10.53
C GLN A 19 23.53 -8.62 -10.05
N HIS A 20 24.01 -9.57 -9.26
CA HIS A 20 23.15 -10.61 -8.69
C HIS A 20 22.02 -10.04 -7.85
N ILE A 21 22.30 -8.98 -7.09
CA ILE A 21 21.29 -8.28 -6.29
C ILE A 21 20.24 -7.62 -7.17
N ALA A 22 20.66 -6.86 -8.19
CA ALA A 22 19.72 -6.21 -9.10
C ALA A 22 18.84 -7.23 -9.85
N ILE A 23 19.41 -8.37 -10.26
CA ILE A 23 18.63 -9.49 -10.83
C ILE A 23 17.60 -10.02 -9.82
N ALA A 24 18.01 -10.24 -8.57
CA ALA A 24 17.09 -10.70 -7.52
C ALA A 24 15.96 -9.70 -7.26
N GLU A 25 16.25 -8.40 -7.23
CA GLU A 25 15.24 -7.35 -7.09
C GLU A 25 14.25 -7.36 -8.25
N VAL A 26 14.71 -7.44 -9.50
CA VAL A 26 13.83 -7.55 -10.68
C VAL A 26 12.89 -8.75 -10.54
N VAL A 27 13.42 -9.92 -10.17
CA VAL A 27 12.61 -11.14 -10.00
C VAL A 27 11.57 -10.97 -8.90
N ILE A 28 11.98 -10.48 -7.73
CA ILE A 28 11.10 -10.30 -6.57
C ILE A 28 9.99 -9.29 -6.88
N TYR A 29 10.33 -8.11 -7.40
CA TYR A 29 9.32 -7.08 -7.71
C TYR A 29 8.40 -7.49 -8.87
N SER A 30 8.89 -8.29 -9.82
CA SER A 30 8.04 -8.86 -10.88
C SER A 30 7.02 -9.84 -10.31
N LEU A 31 7.43 -10.70 -9.35
CA LEU A 31 6.51 -11.61 -8.65
C LEU A 31 5.47 -10.84 -7.82
N ILE A 32 5.90 -9.81 -7.09
CA ILE A 32 4.99 -8.93 -6.33
C ILE A 32 4.00 -8.27 -7.27
N HIS A 33 4.46 -7.74 -8.40
CA HIS A 33 3.61 -7.12 -9.42
C HIS A 33 2.56 -8.10 -9.94
N LEU A 34 2.97 -9.32 -10.28
CA LEU A 34 2.08 -10.37 -10.78
C LEU A 34 0.99 -10.74 -9.76
N VAL A 35 1.36 -10.96 -8.50
CA VAL A 35 0.42 -11.30 -7.42
C VAL A 35 -0.55 -10.15 -7.18
N GLN A 36 -0.06 -8.91 -7.15
CA GLN A 36 -0.90 -7.73 -6.91
C GLN A 36 -1.84 -7.45 -8.08
N PHE A 37 -1.35 -7.53 -9.31
CA PHE A 37 -2.16 -7.42 -10.51
C PHE A 37 -3.27 -8.48 -10.52
N SER A 38 -2.93 -9.74 -10.24
CA SER A 38 -3.91 -10.83 -10.21
C SER A 38 -4.97 -10.62 -9.12
N THR A 39 -4.55 -10.27 -7.90
CA THR A 39 -5.48 -10.04 -6.78
C THR A 39 -6.39 -8.84 -7.02
N ARG A 40 -5.87 -7.75 -7.61
CA ARG A 40 -6.67 -6.56 -7.95
C ARG A 40 -7.62 -6.85 -9.11
N TYR A 41 -7.16 -7.54 -10.15
CA TYR A 41 -7.97 -7.93 -11.28
C TYR A 41 -9.15 -8.82 -10.84
N MET A 42 -8.89 -9.86 -10.04
CA MET A 42 -9.95 -10.73 -9.51
C MET A 42 -10.96 -9.97 -8.64
N GLN A 43 -10.48 -9.01 -7.85
CA GLN A 43 -11.37 -8.22 -6.99
C GLN A 43 -12.22 -7.26 -7.79
N GLU A 44 -11.64 -6.58 -8.77
CA GLU A 44 -12.37 -5.67 -9.65
C GLU A 44 -13.45 -6.44 -10.43
N GLN A 45 -13.10 -7.62 -10.96
CA GLN A 45 -14.07 -8.49 -11.60
C GLN A 45 -15.23 -8.91 -10.69
N ARG A 46 -14.97 -9.19 -9.40
CA ARG A 46 -16.01 -9.62 -8.44
C ARG A 46 -16.85 -8.46 -7.90
N TYR A 47 -16.25 -7.31 -7.62
CA TYR A 47 -16.94 -6.17 -6.99
C TYR A 47 -17.61 -5.22 -7.97
N TRP A 48 -17.16 -5.17 -9.23
CA TRP A 48 -17.74 -4.30 -10.26
C TRP A 48 -19.04 -4.86 -10.84
N HIS A 49 -20.00 -5.18 -9.97
CA HIS A 49 -21.21 -5.91 -10.32
C HIS A 49 -22.43 -5.02 -10.62
N HIS A 50 -22.28 -3.69 -10.67
CA HIS A 50 -23.43 -2.77 -10.65
C HIS A 50 -23.64 -1.86 -11.86
N ASN A 51 -22.89 -1.97 -12.97
CA ASN A 51 -23.27 -1.25 -14.18
C ASN A 51 -22.84 -1.94 -15.48
N GLU A 52 -23.72 -1.93 -16.48
CA GLU A 52 -23.81 -2.88 -17.61
C GLU A 52 -22.67 -2.84 -18.65
N ASN A 53 -21.68 -1.95 -18.57
CA ASN A 53 -20.60 -1.88 -19.55
C ASN A 53 -19.30 -2.53 -19.05
N LYS A 54 -19.26 -3.86 -19.09
CA LYS A 54 -18.11 -4.71 -18.75
C LYS A 54 -17.05 -4.70 -19.85
N GLY A 55 -16.22 -3.67 -19.91
CA GLY A 55 -15.01 -3.70 -20.73
C GLY A 55 -13.88 -4.43 -20.02
N VAL A 56 -13.49 -5.63 -20.48
CA VAL A 56 -12.29 -6.34 -19.98
C VAL A 56 -11.07 -5.40 -19.98
N GLY A 57 -10.93 -4.57 -21.01
CA GLY A 57 -9.88 -3.57 -21.11
C GLY A 57 -9.87 -2.52 -19.99
N ARG A 58 -11.03 -2.07 -19.51
CA ARG A 58 -11.11 -1.11 -18.38
C ARG A 58 -10.68 -1.76 -17.08
N CYS A 59 -11.13 -2.99 -16.81
CA CYS A 59 -10.73 -3.75 -15.63
C CYS A 59 -9.22 -4.02 -15.62
N THR A 60 -8.67 -4.43 -16.77
CA THR A 60 -7.23 -4.62 -16.95
C THR A 60 -6.47 -3.32 -16.76
N PHE A 61 -6.93 -2.21 -17.35
CA PHE A 61 -6.27 -0.91 -17.22
C PHE A 61 -6.28 -0.39 -15.77
N TYR A 62 -7.40 -0.50 -15.06
CA TYR A 62 -7.47 -0.13 -13.64
C TYR A 62 -6.60 -1.00 -12.74
N SER A 63 -6.55 -2.31 -13.02
CA SER A 63 -5.67 -3.23 -12.28
C SER A 63 -4.19 -2.96 -12.57
N TRP A 64 -3.85 -2.69 -13.84
CA TRP A 64 -2.49 -2.42 -14.31
C TRP A 64 -1.96 -1.07 -13.84
N CYS A 65 -2.75 0.00 -14.00
CA CYS A 65 -2.48 1.34 -13.49
C CYS A 65 -2.77 1.47 -11.99
N SER A 66 -2.97 0.36 -11.28
CA SER A 66 -2.92 0.37 -9.83
C SER A 66 -1.60 1.01 -9.42
N MET A 67 -1.68 1.98 -8.52
CA MET A 67 -0.52 2.76 -8.12
C MET A 67 0.63 1.87 -7.63
N ILE A 68 0.31 0.74 -7.00
CA ILE A 68 1.31 -0.22 -6.54
C ILE A 68 1.99 -0.93 -7.72
N GLY A 69 1.26 -1.22 -8.79
CA GLY A 69 1.79 -1.79 -10.02
C GLY A 69 2.75 -0.84 -10.75
N LEU A 70 2.41 0.45 -10.80
CA LEU A 70 3.31 1.48 -11.33
C LEU A 70 4.61 1.57 -10.50
N LEU A 71 4.51 1.46 -9.18
CA LEU A 71 5.68 1.58 -8.30
C LEU A 71 6.59 0.34 -8.36
N SER A 72 6.04 -0.86 -8.52
CA SER A 72 6.85 -2.04 -8.83
C SER A 72 7.54 -1.93 -10.19
N GLN A 73 6.89 -1.33 -11.20
CA GLN A 73 7.51 -1.07 -12.50
C GLN A 73 8.66 -0.06 -12.38
N ILE A 74 8.49 0.98 -11.56
CA ILE A 74 9.55 1.94 -11.23
C ILE A 74 10.74 1.22 -10.58
N ARG A 75 10.50 0.29 -9.65
CA ARG A 75 11.55 -0.53 -9.01
C ARG A 75 12.26 -1.46 -9.99
N ILE A 76 11.51 -2.10 -10.90
CA ILE A 76 12.09 -2.94 -11.95
C ILE A 76 12.95 -2.09 -12.89
N ALA A 77 12.50 -0.88 -13.24
CA ALA A 77 13.26 0.05 -14.08
C ALA A 77 14.53 0.54 -13.39
N ASP A 78 14.49 0.79 -12.08
CA ASP A 78 15.65 1.14 -11.25
C ASP A 78 16.71 0.01 -11.26
N ALA A 79 16.30 -1.22 -10.97
CA ALA A 79 17.20 -2.36 -11.00
C ALA A 79 17.73 -2.65 -12.42
N ALA A 80 16.91 -2.46 -13.46
CA ALA A 80 17.34 -2.58 -14.84
C ALA A 80 18.35 -1.48 -15.25
N LEU A 81 18.20 -0.26 -14.73
CA LEU A 81 19.16 0.83 -14.94
C LEU A 81 20.53 0.49 -14.34
N VAL A 82 20.54 -0.11 -13.14
CA VAL A 82 21.78 -0.60 -12.52
C VAL A 82 22.44 -1.70 -13.35
N LEU A 83 21.65 -2.61 -13.94
CA LEU A 83 22.16 -3.69 -14.80
C LEU A 83 22.68 -3.18 -16.16
N ALA A 84 22.05 -2.15 -16.73
CA ALA A 84 22.41 -1.61 -18.04
C ALA A 84 23.64 -0.68 -18.00
N THR A 85 24.08 -0.24 -16.82
CA THR A 85 25.08 0.80 -16.68
C THR A 85 26.40 0.24 -16.14
N SER A 86 27.41 0.12 -17.01
CA SER A 86 28.75 -0.31 -16.59
C SER A 86 29.56 0.79 -15.88
N HIS A 87 29.27 2.07 -16.16
CA HIS A 87 29.93 3.23 -15.53
C HIS A 87 28.89 4.28 -15.13
N PRO A 88 28.58 4.45 -13.83
CA PRO A 88 27.49 5.30 -13.38
C PRO A 88 27.88 6.78 -13.45
N ASN A 89 27.12 7.55 -14.22
CA ASN A 89 27.22 9.01 -14.22
C ASN A 89 26.59 9.59 -12.94
N LYS A 90 27.02 10.78 -12.50
CA LYS A 90 26.48 11.46 -11.32
C LYS A 90 24.95 11.58 -11.35
N SER A 91 24.37 11.82 -12.51
CA SER A 91 22.91 11.88 -12.71
C SER A 91 22.21 10.54 -12.50
N GLN A 92 22.85 9.42 -12.83
CA GLN A 92 22.30 8.08 -12.61
C GLN A 92 22.32 7.70 -11.13
N LEU A 93 23.34 8.12 -10.38
CA LEU A 93 23.37 7.93 -8.92
C LEU A 93 22.26 8.74 -8.22
N ILE A 94 21.97 9.95 -8.72
CA ILE A 94 20.86 10.78 -8.22
C ILE A 94 19.52 10.11 -8.57
N ALA A 95 19.37 9.60 -9.79
CA ALA A 95 18.18 8.89 -10.22
C ALA A 95 17.94 7.62 -9.39
N ASP A 96 18.97 6.81 -9.15
CA ASP A 96 18.91 5.61 -8.30
C ASP A 96 18.48 5.98 -6.86
N SER A 97 19.09 7.02 -6.27
CA SER A 97 18.69 7.51 -4.95
C SER A 97 17.22 7.97 -4.90
N ALA A 98 16.78 8.70 -5.94
CA ALA A 98 15.41 9.19 -6.05
C ALA A 98 14.41 8.05 -6.24
N LEU A 99 14.66 7.12 -7.16
CA LEU A 99 13.83 5.94 -7.43
C LEU A 99 13.74 5.03 -6.20
N ARG A 100 14.82 4.96 -5.41
CA ARG A 100 14.85 4.19 -4.16
C ARG A 100 13.98 4.77 -3.06
N SER A 101 13.80 6.09 -3.04
CA SER A 101 12.89 6.76 -2.10
C SER A 101 11.42 6.48 -2.40
N VAL A 102 11.09 6.19 -3.67
CA VAL A 102 9.72 6.03 -4.15
C VAL A 102 9.04 4.75 -3.60
N GLY A 103 9.81 3.70 -3.31
CA GLY A 103 9.29 2.40 -2.80
C GLY A 103 8.67 2.41 -1.40
N LEU A 104 8.75 3.52 -0.64
CA LEU A 104 8.00 3.71 0.61
C LEU A 104 6.49 3.93 0.39
N SER A 105 6.15 4.52 -0.75
CA SER A 105 4.80 4.95 -1.13
C SER A 105 3.81 3.82 -1.45
N PRO A 106 4.17 2.75 -2.21
CA PRO A 106 3.24 1.66 -2.51
C PRO A 106 2.75 0.98 -1.24
N LEU A 107 3.64 0.87 -0.24
CA LEU A 107 3.34 0.25 1.04
C LEU A 107 2.36 1.10 1.88
N LEU A 108 2.61 2.42 2.01
CA LEU A 108 1.69 3.33 2.73
C LEU A 108 0.31 3.39 2.07
N PHE A 109 0.27 3.31 0.74
CA PHE A 109 -0.98 3.25 0.01
C PHE A 109 -1.72 1.92 0.16
N GLU A 110 -1.03 0.78 0.22
CA GLU A 110 -1.70 -0.50 0.44
C GLU A 110 -2.31 -0.56 1.85
N VAL A 111 -1.60 -0.08 2.88
CA VAL A 111 -2.15 0.10 4.23
C VAL A 111 -3.47 0.87 4.18
N SER A 112 -3.52 1.94 3.40
CA SER A 112 -4.74 2.72 3.24
C SER A 112 -5.85 2.01 2.50
N LEU A 113 -5.54 1.19 1.50
CA LEU A 113 -6.53 0.49 0.70
C LEU A 113 -7.14 -0.65 1.51
N VAL A 114 -6.31 -1.34 2.29
CA VAL A 114 -6.76 -2.31 3.29
C VAL A 114 -7.70 -1.60 4.27
N MET A 115 -7.29 -0.47 4.86
CA MET A 115 -8.13 0.29 5.79
C MET A 115 -9.44 0.81 5.15
N LEU A 116 -9.39 1.31 3.91
CA LEU A 116 -10.56 1.90 3.24
C LEU A 116 -11.62 0.85 2.91
N ARG A 117 -11.19 -0.32 2.42
CA ARG A 117 -12.09 -1.45 2.17
C ARG A 117 -12.66 -2.04 3.44
N TRP A 118 -11.85 -2.07 4.48
CA TRP A 118 -12.25 -2.52 5.78
C TRP A 118 -13.35 -1.64 6.37
N TYR A 119 -13.21 -0.33 6.20
CA TYR A 119 -14.22 0.63 6.61
C TYR A 119 -15.52 0.44 5.82
N ASP A 120 -15.42 0.30 4.50
CA ASP A 120 -16.55 0.15 3.58
C ASP A 120 -17.40 -1.10 3.86
N LYS A 121 -16.78 -2.27 4.12
CA LYS A 121 -17.47 -3.52 4.47
C LYS A 121 -18.25 -3.47 5.79
N ARG A 122 -17.96 -2.52 6.68
CA ARG A 122 -18.41 -2.54 8.09
C ARG A 122 -19.75 -1.83 8.33
N VAL A 123 -20.11 -0.85 7.50
CA VAL A 123 -21.33 -0.03 7.74
C VAL A 123 -22.64 -0.78 7.63
N PRO A 124 -22.82 -1.76 6.73
CA PRO A 124 -24.05 -2.53 6.71
C PRO A 124 -24.27 -3.29 8.02
N TYR A 125 -23.19 -3.78 8.64
CA TYR A 125 -23.27 -4.60 9.86
C TYR A 125 -23.55 -3.77 11.11
N ILE A 126 -22.87 -2.63 11.28
CA ILE A 126 -23.11 -1.71 12.42
C ILE A 126 -24.52 -1.13 12.35
N ARG A 127 -25.02 -0.78 11.14
CA ARG A 127 -26.41 -0.31 10.99
C ARG A 127 -27.41 -1.38 11.43
N ARG A 128 -27.20 -2.66 11.09
CA ARG A 128 -28.06 -3.76 11.54
C ARG A 128 -28.05 -3.92 13.06
N ILE A 129 -26.89 -3.79 13.70
CA ILE A 129 -26.77 -3.88 15.16
C ILE A 129 -27.43 -2.67 15.85
N ILE A 130 -27.21 -1.44 15.38
CA ILE A 130 -27.88 -0.25 15.95
C ILE A 130 -29.40 -0.32 15.75
N CYS A 131 -29.87 -0.78 14.58
CA CYS A 131 -31.30 -1.00 14.36
C CYS A 131 -31.87 -2.14 15.22
N ALA A 132 -31.09 -3.18 15.53
CA ALA A 132 -31.50 -4.26 16.43
C ALA A 132 -31.52 -3.81 17.90
N MET A 133 -30.53 -3.02 18.33
CA MET A 133 -30.47 -2.45 19.69
C MET A 133 -31.51 -1.34 19.91
N GLY A 134 -31.86 -0.57 18.87
CA GLY A 134 -32.93 0.42 18.94
C GLY A 134 -34.34 -0.18 19.00
N ARG A 135 -34.48 -1.50 18.85
CA ARG A 135 -35.77 -2.20 18.81
C ARG A 135 -36.21 -2.78 20.16
N THR A 136 -35.44 -2.61 21.22
CA THR A 136 -35.79 -3.18 22.55
C THR A 136 -36.72 -2.31 23.40
N ASN A 137 -37.20 -1.17 22.90
CA ASN A 137 -38.12 -0.28 23.63
C ASN A 137 -39.37 0.16 22.84
N ALA A 138 -39.70 -0.49 21.72
CA ALA A 138 -40.86 -0.13 20.91
C ALA A 138 -41.76 -1.34 20.64
N ASP A 139 -42.29 -1.92 21.71
CA ASP A 139 -43.54 -2.67 21.61
C ASP A 139 -44.68 -1.67 21.37
N THR A 140 -45.57 -2.03 20.44
CA THR A 140 -46.83 -1.37 20.05
C THR A 140 -46.82 -0.44 18.82
N ILE A 141 -46.37 -0.92 17.64
CA ILE A 141 -46.89 -0.40 16.34
C ILE A 141 -47.11 -1.59 15.38
N PRO A 142 -48.30 -1.71 14.73
CA PRO A 142 -48.66 -2.84 13.87
C PRO A 142 -47.83 -2.90 12.57
N PRO A 143 -47.82 -4.06 11.89
CA PRO A 143 -47.04 -4.28 10.68
C PRO A 143 -47.67 -3.55 9.48
N SER A 144 -47.26 -2.31 9.23
CA SER A 144 -47.52 -1.66 7.94
C SER A 144 -46.42 -2.01 6.95
N SER A 145 -46.80 -2.88 6.01
CA SER A 145 -46.28 -3.03 4.65
C SER A 145 -45.52 -1.82 4.09
N GLY A 146 -44.36 -2.09 3.48
CA GLY A 146 -43.80 -1.24 2.43
C GLY A 146 -42.69 -0.29 2.86
N GLN A 147 -41.46 -0.81 3.02
CA GLN A 147 -40.25 0.02 2.89
C GLN A 147 -39.15 -0.73 2.13
N SER A 148 -39.53 -1.25 0.97
CA SER A 148 -38.60 -1.55 -0.12
C SER A 148 -38.34 -0.23 -0.86
N GLY A 149 -37.25 0.48 -0.52
CA GLY A 149 -36.94 1.75 -1.17
C GLY A 149 -35.69 2.50 -0.70
N GLU A 150 -35.10 2.16 0.45
CA GLU A 150 -33.93 2.91 0.96
C GLU A 150 -32.55 2.33 0.59
N ILE A 151 -32.48 1.34 -0.31
CA ILE A 151 -31.20 0.89 -0.89
C ILE A 151 -31.05 1.52 -2.28
N GLY A 152 -31.11 2.84 -2.32
CA GLY A 152 -30.75 3.63 -3.50
C GLY A 152 -29.24 3.93 -3.51
N PRO A 153 -28.56 3.84 -4.66
CA PRO A 153 -27.15 4.18 -4.81
C PRO A 153 -26.99 5.71 -4.72
N GLY A 154 -26.99 6.25 -3.50
CA GLY A 154 -26.90 7.70 -3.31
C GLY A 154 -26.97 8.19 -1.89
N ASN A 155 -27.55 7.43 -0.95
CA ASN A 155 -27.74 7.88 0.43
C ASN A 155 -26.89 7.10 1.43
N SER A 156 -25.61 6.91 1.09
CA SER A 156 -24.65 6.36 2.03
C SER A 156 -24.34 7.45 3.07
N LYS A 157 -25.00 7.37 4.24
CA LYS A 157 -24.78 8.22 5.43
C LYS A 157 -23.40 7.99 6.07
N TRP A 158 -22.35 7.94 5.26
CA TRP A 158 -21.01 8.13 5.76
C TRP A 158 -20.86 9.60 6.09
N THR A 159 -20.21 9.92 7.21
CA THR A 159 -19.64 11.25 7.35
C THR A 159 -18.61 11.38 6.22
N GLN A 160 -18.93 12.21 5.23
CA GLN A 160 -18.07 12.56 4.10
C GLN A 160 -16.62 12.83 4.55
N ARG A 161 -16.47 13.31 5.80
CA ARG A 161 -15.22 13.51 6.53
C ARG A 161 -14.33 12.27 6.65
N THR A 162 -14.85 11.08 6.99
CA THR A 162 -13.99 9.90 7.19
C THR A 162 -13.48 9.35 5.87
N ARG A 163 -14.37 9.25 4.87
CA ARG A 163 -13.98 8.84 3.50
C ARG A 163 -12.99 9.83 2.91
N PHE A 164 -13.21 11.13 3.14
CA PHE A 164 -12.27 12.17 2.75
C PHE A 164 -10.94 11.98 3.47
N ALA A 165 -10.89 11.92 4.81
CA ALA A 165 -9.65 11.74 5.58
C ALA A 165 -8.82 10.53 5.13
N LEU A 166 -9.49 9.43 4.77
CA LEU A 166 -8.87 8.17 4.34
C LEU A 166 -8.46 8.17 2.86
N HIS A 167 -8.95 9.11 2.04
CA HIS A 167 -8.40 9.38 0.71
C HIS A 167 -7.38 10.53 0.72
N SER A 168 -7.55 11.52 1.60
CA SER A 168 -6.76 12.74 1.67
C SER A 168 -5.30 12.44 1.92
N PHE A 169 -4.95 11.44 2.74
CA PHE A 169 -3.56 11.11 3.05
C PHE A 169 -2.75 10.67 1.82
N ARG A 170 -3.40 10.24 0.72
CA ARG A 170 -2.73 9.87 -0.55
C ARG A 170 -2.02 11.05 -1.20
N PHE A 171 -2.63 12.22 -1.13
CA PHE A 171 -2.11 13.42 -1.78
C PHE A 171 -0.81 13.92 -1.12
N PRO A 172 -0.72 14.06 0.22
CA PRO A 172 0.53 14.38 0.90
C PRO A 172 1.67 13.41 0.59
N VAL A 173 1.41 12.10 0.51
CA VAL A 173 2.44 11.12 0.13
C VAL A 173 2.94 11.41 -1.28
N PHE A 174 2.04 11.57 -2.25
CA PHE A 174 2.42 11.85 -3.64
C PHE A 174 3.20 13.16 -3.78
N ILE A 175 2.74 14.23 -3.11
CA ILE A 175 3.41 15.53 -3.09
C ILE A 175 4.79 15.41 -2.44
N ALA A 176 4.92 14.69 -1.33
CA ALA A 176 6.20 14.48 -0.65
C ALA A 176 7.22 13.77 -1.54
N ILE A 177 6.79 12.76 -2.31
CA ILE A 177 7.65 12.07 -3.28
C ILE A 177 8.12 13.04 -4.35
N ILE A 178 7.19 13.77 -4.99
CA ILE A 178 7.55 14.69 -6.06
C ILE A 178 8.54 15.73 -5.55
N MET A 179 8.30 16.31 -4.37
CA MET A 179 9.24 17.26 -3.77
C MET A 179 10.60 16.62 -3.47
N ALA A 180 10.63 15.39 -2.95
CA ALA A 180 11.88 14.69 -2.66
C ALA A 180 12.67 14.37 -3.95
N VAL A 181 11.99 13.89 -4.99
CA VAL A 181 12.57 13.55 -6.30
C VAL A 181 13.05 14.81 -7.01
N VAL A 182 12.18 15.81 -7.18
CA VAL A 182 12.53 17.08 -7.86
C VAL A 182 13.63 17.81 -7.11
N GLY A 183 13.57 17.86 -5.77
CA GLY A 183 14.63 18.44 -4.95
C GLY A 183 15.97 17.73 -5.11
N GLY A 184 15.97 16.41 -5.29
CA GLY A 184 17.16 15.63 -5.61
C GLY A 184 17.68 15.87 -7.03
N CYS A 185 16.79 15.96 -8.02
CA CYS A 185 17.16 16.17 -9.41
C CYS A 185 17.74 17.56 -9.69
N ILE A 186 17.20 18.61 -9.05
CA ILE A 186 17.64 20.01 -9.25
C ILE A 186 18.72 20.42 -8.22
N ASP A 187 19.12 19.51 -7.33
CA ASP A 187 20.10 19.78 -6.27
C ASP A 187 19.67 20.97 -5.37
N ILE A 188 18.36 21.12 -5.14
CA ILE A 188 17.80 22.14 -4.24
C ILE A 188 17.53 21.48 -2.89
N PRO A 189 18.42 21.63 -1.89
CA PRO A 189 18.33 20.89 -0.63
C PRO A 189 17.06 21.23 0.15
N ALA A 190 16.59 22.48 0.10
CA ALA A 190 15.38 22.93 0.79
C ALA A 190 14.13 22.15 0.35
N LEU A 191 13.98 21.90 -0.96
CA LEU A 191 12.84 21.15 -1.50
C LEU A 191 12.91 19.68 -1.09
N GLY A 192 14.12 19.13 -1.09
CA GLY A 192 14.39 17.78 -0.59
C GLY A 192 14.09 17.62 0.90
N ILE A 193 14.39 18.63 1.73
CA ILE A 193 14.08 18.65 3.17
C ILE A 193 12.57 18.74 3.37
N ALA A 194 11.90 19.66 2.66
CA ALA A 194 10.45 19.81 2.72
C ALA A 194 9.72 18.50 2.36
N GLY A 195 10.15 17.82 1.29
CA GLY A 195 9.61 16.51 0.90
C GLY A 195 9.74 15.46 2.00
N CYS A 196 10.93 15.33 2.60
CA CYS A 196 11.17 14.42 3.73
C CYS A 196 10.32 14.77 4.96
N SER A 197 10.18 16.06 5.30
CA SER A 197 9.36 16.52 6.42
C SER A 197 7.89 16.20 6.20
N VAL A 198 7.34 16.44 5.01
CA VAL A 198 5.94 16.10 4.67
C VAL A 198 5.72 14.59 4.74
N LEU A 199 6.68 13.78 4.29
CA LEU A 199 6.61 12.32 4.38
C LEU A 199 6.56 11.87 5.84
N LEU A 200 7.42 12.43 6.70
CA LEU A 200 7.45 12.10 8.13
C LEU A 200 6.13 12.48 8.83
N VAL A 201 5.62 13.70 8.60
CA VAL A 201 4.35 14.16 9.17
C VAL A 201 3.19 13.26 8.71
N THR A 202 3.17 12.90 7.42
CA THR A 202 2.16 11.99 6.87
C THR A 202 2.24 10.61 7.50
N PHE A 203 3.46 10.09 7.73
CA PHE A 203 3.66 8.82 8.40
C PHE A 203 3.13 8.84 9.84
N VAL A 204 3.48 9.87 10.63
CA VAL A 204 2.96 10.04 12.00
C VAL A 204 1.43 10.09 11.99
N TYR A 205 0.85 10.85 11.05
CA TYR A 205 -0.60 10.91 10.87
C TYR A 205 -1.22 9.53 10.59
N VAL A 206 -0.63 8.74 9.69
CA VAL A 206 -1.08 7.37 9.39
C VAL A 206 -0.96 6.47 10.62
N CYS A 207 0.14 6.55 11.38
CA CYS A 207 0.33 5.80 12.63
C CYS A 207 -0.76 6.14 13.65
N CYS A 208 -1.05 7.43 13.86
CA CYS A 208 -2.12 7.88 14.74
C CYS A 208 -3.48 7.39 14.27
N LEU A 209 -3.77 7.46 12.96
CA LEU A 209 -5.03 6.99 12.39
C LEU A 209 -5.21 5.47 12.55
N VAL A 210 -4.17 4.69 12.24
CA VAL A 210 -4.18 3.22 12.38
C VAL A 210 -4.29 2.82 13.84
N GLY A 211 -3.56 3.48 14.75
CA GLY A 211 -3.64 3.25 16.19
C GLY A 211 -5.02 3.59 16.76
N TRP A 212 -5.58 4.74 16.38
CA TRP A 212 -6.94 5.14 16.75
C TRP A 212 -7.97 4.12 16.27
N LEU A 213 -7.87 3.67 15.03
CA LEU A 213 -8.72 2.62 14.49
C LEU A 213 -8.55 1.32 15.27
N ALA A 214 -7.32 0.88 15.57
CA ALA A 214 -7.05 -0.32 16.34
C ALA A 214 -7.74 -0.29 17.72
N VAL A 215 -7.60 0.82 18.46
CA VAL A 215 -8.22 1.00 19.79
C VAL A 215 -9.75 1.02 19.69
N THR A 216 -10.31 1.90 18.85
CA THR A 216 -11.77 2.06 18.69
C THR A 216 -12.43 0.77 18.22
N SER A 217 -11.68 -0.04 17.48
CA SER A 217 -12.20 -1.24 16.89
C SER A 217 -12.25 -2.45 17.82
N ARG A 218 -11.53 -2.44 18.94
CA ARG A 218 -11.42 -3.58 19.85
C ARG A 218 -12.77 -4.07 20.39
N GLU A 219 -13.70 -3.16 20.62
CA GLU A 219 -15.00 -3.46 21.24
C GLU A 219 -16.07 -3.90 20.24
N ILE A 220 -15.88 -3.63 18.94
CA ILE A 220 -16.96 -3.70 17.94
C ILE A 220 -16.67 -4.76 16.85
N LEU A 221 -15.47 -5.35 16.83
CA LEU A 221 -15.01 -6.13 15.68
C LEU A 221 -15.16 -7.64 15.75
N PRO A 222 -15.43 -8.28 14.59
CA PRO A 222 -15.10 -9.68 14.37
C PRO A 222 -13.60 -9.94 14.53
N ALA A 223 -13.27 -11.10 15.09
CA ALA A 223 -11.89 -11.49 15.42
C ALA A 223 -10.94 -11.53 14.21
N SER A 224 -11.39 -11.98 13.02
CA SER A 224 -10.58 -12.03 11.79
C SER A 224 -10.06 -10.66 11.39
N VAL A 225 -10.94 -9.69 11.54
CA VAL A 225 -10.74 -8.31 11.17
C VAL A 225 -9.82 -7.60 12.18
N HIS A 226 -9.98 -7.87 13.48
CA HIS A 226 -9.05 -7.37 14.49
C HIS A 226 -7.62 -7.88 14.25
N ARG A 227 -7.47 -9.14 13.87
CA ARG A 227 -6.17 -9.72 13.48
C ARG A 227 -5.54 -8.97 12.30
N ALA A 228 -6.31 -8.65 11.26
CA ALA A 228 -5.80 -7.88 10.11
C ALA A 228 -5.28 -6.48 10.52
N VAL A 229 -5.98 -5.81 11.44
CA VAL A 229 -5.53 -4.51 11.98
C VAL A 229 -4.26 -4.67 12.81
N LEU A 230 -4.15 -5.70 13.64
CA LEU A 230 -2.94 -5.99 14.41
C LEU A 230 -1.74 -6.30 13.51
N ILE A 231 -1.95 -7.07 12.42
CA ILE A 231 -0.90 -7.33 11.42
C ILE A 231 -0.50 -6.02 10.72
N THR A 232 -1.46 -5.15 10.39
CA THR A 232 -1.15 -3.84 9.81
C THR A 232 -0.36 -2.98 10.79
N LEU A 233 -0.74 -2.99 12.07
CA LEU A 233 -0.03 -2.26 13.13
C LEU A 233 1.40 -2.78 13.33
N SER A 234 1.62 -4.09 13.22
CA SER A 234 2.95 -4.68 13.33
C SER A 234 3.88 -4.30 12.16
N THR A 235 3.35 -3.78 11.04
CA THR A 235 4.18 -3.22 9.96
C THR A 235 4.77 -1.85 10.26
N LEU A 236 4.11 -1.05 11.11
CA LEU A 236 4.54 0.33 11.42
C LEU A 236 5.98 0.46 11.92
N PRO A 237 6.52 -0.40 12.82
CA PRO A 237 7.91 -0.28 13.24
C PRO A 237 8.89 -0.47 12.07
N PHE A 238 8.61 -1.40 11.14
CA PHE A 238 9.46 -1.62 9.97
C PHE A 238 9.44 -0.41 9.02
N PHE A 239 8.27 0.22 8.85
CA PHE A 239 8.17 1.48 8.13
C PHE A 239 8.93 2.61 8.78
N LEU A 240 8.84 2.74 10.11
CA LEU A 240 9.58 3.78 10.84
C LEU A 240 11.08 3.61 10.62
N VAL A 241 11.58 2.39 10.75
CA VAL A 241 12.98 2.05 10.47
C VAL A 241 13.35 2.47 9.04
N ARG A 242 12.51 2.17 8.05
CA ARG A 242 12.73 2.58 6.65
C ARG A 242 12.81 4.11 6.48
N ILE A 243 11.94 4.86 7.15
CA ILE A 243 11.94 6.33 7.09
C ILE A 243 13.19 6.90 7.76
N ILE A 244 13.57 6.38 8.94
CA ILE A 244 14.80 6.78 9.64
C ILE A 244 16.01 6.54 8.74
N TYR A 245 16.07 5.41 8.05
CA TYR A 245 17.18 5.13 7.15
C TYR A 245 17.18 5.95 5.88
N LEU A 246 16.02 6.32 5.36
CA LEU A 246 15.93 7.31 4.28
C LEU A 246 16.50 8.66 4.75
N LEU A 247 16.19 9.07 5.99
CA LEU A 247 16.74 10.29 6.57
C LEU A 247 18.25 10.17 6.83
N LEU A 248 18.74 9.04 7.33
CA LEU A 248 20.17 8.79 7.56
C LEU A 248 20.96 8.69 6.26
N GLY A 249 20.39 8.13 5.20
CA GLY A 249 21.04 8.09 3.89
C GLY A 249 21.22 9.48 3.28
N LYS A 250 20.34 10.43 3.65
CA LYS A 250 20.36 11.81 3.14
C LYS A 250 21.12 12.79 4.04
N TYR A 251 20.99 12.68 5.35
CA TYR A 251 21.52 13.64 6.33
C TYR A 251 22.52 13.02 7.31
N GLY A 252 22.69 11.70 7.28
CA GLY A 252 23.55 10.96 8.22
C GLY A 252 25.00 10.87 7.77
N SER A 253 25.78 10.09 8.53
CA SER A 253 27.19 9.84 8.26
C SER A 253 27.40 9.09 6.93
N ALA A 254 28.57 9.29 6.31
CA ALA A 254 28.97 8.67 5.03
C ALA A 254 28.87 7.13 5.02
N LYS A 255 28.86 6.49 6.20
CA LYS A 255 28.63 5.04 6.35
C LYS A 255 27.25 4.60 5.84
N PHE A 256 26.24 5.47 5.92
CA PHE A 256 24.88 5.20 5.47
C PHE A 256 24.62 5.72 4.04
N ASN A 257 25.61 6.32 3.41
CA ASN A 257 25.46 6.83 2.06
C ASN A 257 25.35 5.63 1.09
N PRO A 258 24.30 5.55 0.27
CA PRO A 258 24.12 4.48 -0.73
C PRO A 258 25.31 4.30 -1.69
N THR A 259 26.11 5.35 -1.92
CA THR A 259 27.21 5.29 -2.88
C THR A 259 28.52 4.78 -2.28
N THR A 260 28.84 5.17 -1.04
CA THR A 260 30.12 4.89 -0.37
C THR A 260 30.02 3.94 0.82
N GLY A 261 28.80 3.65 1.28
CA GLY A 261 28.55 2.83 2.45
C GLY A 261 28.71 1.32 2.20
N ASP A 262 28.60 0.56 3.29
CA ASP A 262 28.62 -0.90 3.23
C ASP A 262 27.37 -1.44 2.49
N ILE A 263 27.63 -2.20 1.44
CA ILE A 263 26.63 -2.79 0.55
C ILE A 263 25.67 -3.69 1.33
N SER A 264 26.16 -4.44 2.32
CA SER A 264 25.34 -5.35 3.14
C SER A 264 24.29 -4.59 3.96
N THR A 265 24.74 -3.52 4.63
CA THR A 265 23.85 -2.63 5.40
C THR A 265 22.79 -2.01 4.50
N PHE A 266 23.15 -1.65 3.26
CA PHE A 266 22.23 -1.06 2.31
C PHE A 266 21.12 -2.05 1.86
N ILE A 267 21.51 -3.30 1.53
CA ILE A 267 20.59 -4.34 1.02
C ILE A 267 19.61 -4.81 2.11
N GLY A 268 20.13 -5.20 3.27
CA GLY A 268 19.31 -5.79 4.33
C GLY A 268 18.28 -4.79 4.88
N MET A 269 18.62 -3.52 4.82
CA MET A 269 17.83 -2.48 5.47
C MET A 269 16.85 -1.82 4.52
N GLY A 270 17.21 -1.73 3.25
CA GLY A 270 16.33 -1.17 2.23
C GLY A 270 15.36 -2.20 1.68
N SER A 271 15.90 -3.27 1.10
CA SER A 271 15.13 -4.21 0.29
C SER A 271 14.47 -5.29 1.17
N LEU A 272 15.19 -5.84 2.16
CA LEU A 272 14.61 -6.89 3.02
C LEU A 272 13.51 -6.34 3.94
N MET A 273 13.66 -5.14 4.50
CA MET A 273 12.57 -4.48 5.25
C MET A 273 11.36 -4.22 4.35
N GLU A 274 11.57 -3.77 3.12
CA GLU A 274 10.49 -3.54 2.15
C GLU A 274 9.75 -4.84 1.83
N ILE A 275 10.47 -5.94 1.57
CA ILE A 275 9.89 -7.26 1.34
C ILE A 275 9.08 -7.74 2.55
N LEU A 276 9.61 -7.61 3.77
CA LEU A 276 8.90 -8.00 5.00
C LEU A 276 7.60 -7.21 5.16
N ILE A 277 7.62 -5.89 4.92
CA ILE A 277 6.42 -5.06 4.96
C ILE A 277 5.43 -5.52 3.89
N VAL A 278 5.87 -5.76 2.65
CA VAL A 278 4.99 -6.27 1.57
C VAL A 278 4.31 -7.57 1.99
N ILE A 279 5.08 -8.53 2.50
CA ILE A 279 4.54 -9.83 2.95
C ILE A 279 3.49 -9.62 4.03
N LEU A 280 3.81 -8.84 5.08
CA LEU A 280 2.88 -8.57 6.18
C LEU A 280 1.60 -7.88 5.70
N LEU A 281 1.69 -6.92 4.78
CA LEU A 281 0.51 -6.23 4.22
C LEU A 281 -0.32 -7.17 3.32
N LEU A 282 0.32 -8.02 2.53
CA LEU A 282 -0.37 -9.06 1.76
C LEU A 282 -1.07 -10.06 2.69
N THR A 283 -0.45 -10.45 3.80
CA THR A 283 -1.06 -11.28 4.84
C THR A 283 -2.23 -10.56 5.53
N ALA A 284 -2.09 -9.27 5.87
CA ALA A 284 -3.18 -8.46 6.42
C ALA A 284 -4.37 -8.40 5.45
N ARG A 285 -4.11 -8.29 4.15
CA ARG A 285 -5.14 -8.31 3.12
C ARG A 285 -5.80 -9.68 2.99
N GLY A 286 -5.00 -10.76 2.94
CA GLY A 286 -5.52 -12.13 2.86
C GLY A 286 -6.36 -12.53 4.08
N THR A 287 -6.03 -11.98 5.27
CA THR A 287 -6.82 -12.21 6.49
C THR A 287 -8.11 -11.40 6.52
N ALA A 288 -8.12 -10.17 5.97
CA ALA A 288 -9.33 -9.35 5.84
C ALA A 288 -10.28 -9.87 4.74
N GLU A 289 -9.73 -10.46 3.68
CA GLU A 289 -10.46 -11.00 2.54
C GLU A 289 -9.91 -12.38 2.22
N PRO A 290 -10.39 -13.45 2.89
CA PRO A 290 -9.97 -14.80 2.54
C PRO A 290 -10.37 -15.05 1.08
N VAL A 291 -9.39 -14.93 0.19
CA VAL A 291 -9.58 -15.23 -1.21
C VAL A 291 -9.74 -16.74 -1.24
N ARG A 292 -10.96 -17.22 -1.48
CA ARG A 292 -11.21 -18.60 -1.90
C ARG A 292 -10.55 -18.76 -3.27
N LEU A 293 -9.24 -18.95 -3.26
CA LEU A 293 -8.36 -18.85 -4.43
C LEU A 293 -8.39 -20.13 -5.24
N PHE A 294 -8.64 -21.27 -4.62
CA PHE A 294 -8.76 -22.56 -5.28
C PHE A 294 -9.66 -23.47 -4.43
N GLY A 295 -10.69 -24.08 -5.01
CA GLY A 295 -11.26 -25.32 -4.48
C GLY A 295 -12.68 -25.30 -3.94
N ASP A 296 -13.21 -24.18 -3.43
CA ASP A 296 -14.60 -24.16 -2.93
C ASP A 296 -15.59 -23.78 -4.06
N PHE A 297 -15.55 -24.56 -5.13
CA PHE A 297 -16.70 -24.80 -6.02
C PHE A 297 -17.59 -25.89 -5.41
N GLY A 298 -17.67 -25.99 -4.08
CA GLY A 298 -18.69 -26.80 -3.43
C GLY A 298 -20.05 -26.16 -3.72
N PRO A 299 -20.96 -26.83 -4.46
CA PRO A 299 -22.33 -26.37 -4.58
C PRO A 299 -22.96 -26.56 -3.20
N THR A 300 -22.96 -25.53 -2.37
CA THR A 300 -23.67 -25.60 -1.09
C THR A 300 -24.61 -24.42 -0.93
N ALA A 301 -25.86 -24.81 -0.71
CA ALA A 301 -26.89 -24.09 0.02
C ALA A 301 -27.67 -23.01 -0.73
N TYR A 302 -28.22 -23.36 -1.91
CA TYR A 302 -29.46 -22.73 -2.38
C TYR A 302 -30.47 -23.72 -2.99
N ASN A 303 -30.44 -24.98 -2.54
CA ASN A 303 -31.41 -26.02 -2.95
C ASN A 303 -32.24 -26.61 -1.79
N ASP A 304 -32.17 -26.08 -0.56
CA ASP A 304 -32.89 -26.66 0.60
C ASP A 304 -34.20 -25.92 0.97
N LEU A 305 -34.86 -25.21 0.06
CA LEU A 305 -36.15 -24.55 0.36
C LEU A 305 -37.25 -24.71 -0.70
N GLU A 306 -37.13 -25.63 -1.64
CA GLU A 306 -38.26 -26.10 -2.45
C GLU A 306 -38.51 -27.58 -2.19
N SER A 307 -39.11 -27.85 -1.03
CA SER A 307 -39.99 -29.00 -0.86
C SER A 307 -41.39 -28.54 -1.27
N PRO A 308 -41.94 -28.97 -2.41
CA PRO A 308 -43.38 -28.92 -2.58
C PRO A 308 -43.98 -30.00 -1.67
N GLU A 309 -44.84 -29.55 -0.76
CA GLU A 309 -45.80 -30.41 -0.08
C GLU A 309 -46.64 -31.13 -1.15
N ASP A 310 -46.64 -32.46 -1.11
CA ASP A 310 -47.73 -33.35 -1.55
C ASP A 310 -47.81 -34.54 -0.58
#